data_AF-A0A830G6I7-F1
#
_entry.id   AF-A0A830G6I7-F1
#
_cell.length_a   1.000
_cell.length_b   1.000
_cell.length_c   1.000
_cell.angle_alpha   90.00
_cell.angle_beta   90.00
_cell.angle_gamma   90.00
#
_symmetry.space_group_name_H-M   'P 1'
#
loop_
_entity.id
_entity.type
_entity.pdbx_description
1 polymer ?
#
loop_
_entity_poly.entity_id
_entity_poly.type
_entity_poly.pdbx_seq_one_letter_code
_entity_poly.pdbx_strand_id
1 'polypeptide(L)' 'MADTREEGSTCPRCGGDLETFVFEGKRAVVCEDCGYADVPADHSPPERADEESWASILRRYRRGGSGDTTDSDGADDGTA' A
#
# COMPACT_ATOMS: atom_id res chain seq x y z
N MET A 1 -18.53 -27.85 -18.32
CA MET A 1 -18.30 -26.59 -19.04
C MET A 1 -19.43 -25.65 -18.67
N ALA A 2 -19.18 -24.71 -17.75
CA ALA A 2 -19.95 -23.51 -17.43
C ALA A 2 -19.54 -23.08 -16.01
N ASP A 3 -18.31 -22.59 -15.88
CA ASP A 3 -17.93 -21.72 -14.76
C ASP A 3 -18.08 -20.29 -15.29
N THR A 4 -19.32 -19.91 -15.63
CA THR A 4 -19.66 -18.51 -15.89
C THR A 4 -19.95 -17.90 -14.53
N ARG A 5 -18.86 -17.61 -13.81
CA ARG A 5 -18.91 -16.79 -12.62
C ARG A 5 -19.31 -15.38 -13.05
N GLU A 6 -20.61 -15.13 -13.06
CA GLU A 6 -21.25 -13.81 -13.07
C GLU A 6 -21.00 -13.13 -11.70
N GLU A 7 -19.75 -13.07 -11.25
CA GLU A 7 -19.35 -12.47 -9.95
C GLU A 7 -18.24 -11.42 -10.15
N GLY A 8 -18.27 -10.74 -11.30
CA GLY A 8 -17.29 -9.71 -11.68
C GLY A 8 -17.90 -8.39 -12.14
N SER A 9 -19.22 -8.22 -12.07
CA SER A 9 -19.92 -6.98 -12.47
C SER A 9 -20.13 -6.00 -11.31
N THR A 10 -19.94 -6.42 -10.06
CA THR A 10 -20.17 -5.59 -8.87
C THR A 10 -18.84 -5.14 -8.26
N CYS A 11 -18.73 -3.83 -8.03
CA CYS A 11 -17.54 -3.21 -7.44
C CYS A 11 -17.35 -3.69 -5.99
N PRO A 12 -16.19 -4.25 -5.63
CA PRO A 12 -15.93 -4.74 -4.28
C PRO A 12 -15.81 -3.64 -3.22
N ARG A 13 -15.70 -2.36 -3.62
CA ARG A 13 -15.58 -1.23 -2.70
C ARG A 13 -16.92 -0.56 -2.36
N CYS A 14 -17.82 -0.43 -3.33
CA CYS A 14 -19.06 0.31 -3.15
C CYS A 14 -20.33 -0.46 -3.55
N GLY A 15 -20.20 -1.64 -4.17
CA GLY A 15 -21.34 -2.40 -4.67
C GLY A 15 -21.96 -1.85 -5.97
N GLY A 16 -21.38 -0.80 -6.56
CA GLY A 16 -21.80 -0.27 -7.87
C GLY A 16 -21.41 -1.16 -9.04
N ASP A 17 -21.74 -0.74 -10.26
CA ASP A 17 -21.44 -1.50 -11.47
C ASP A 17 -19.98 -1.30 -11.92
N LEU A 18 -19.41 -2.33 -12.53
CA LEU A 18 -18.08 -2.32 -13.13
C LEU A 18 -18.17 -2.22 -14.65
N GLU A 19 -17.38 -1.32 -15.22
CA GLU A 19 -17.20 -1.16 -16.66
C GLU A 19 -15.90 -1.81 -17.14
N THR A 20 -15.86 -2.26 -18.39
CA THR A 20 -14.66 -2.83 -19.01
C THR A 20 -14.26 -2.04 -20.25
N PHE A 21 -13.03 -1.52 -20.25
CA PHE A 21 -12.43 -0.84 -21.40
C PHE A 21 -11.44 -1.77 -22.11
N VAL A 22 -11.44 -1.75 -23.45
CA VAL A 22 -10.50 -2.51 -24.28
C VAL A 22 -9.77 -1.56 -25.22
N PHE A 23 -8.43 -1.55 -25.16
CA PHE A 23 -7.58 -0.72 -26.01
C PHE A 23 -6.30 -1.47 -26.38
N GLU A 24 -6.00 -1.58 -27.68
CA GLU A 24 -4.81 -2.29 -28.21
C GLU A 24 -4.61 -3.70 -27.62
N GLY A 25 -5.70 -4.45 -27.42
CA GLY A 25 -5.67 -5.80 -26.85
C GLY A 25 -5.47 -5.87 -25.33
N LYS A 26 -5.38 -4.72 -24.64
CA LYS A 26 -5.37 -4.62 -23.18
C LYS A 26 -6.78 -4.38 -22.68
N ARG A 27 -7.09 -4.94 -21.51
CA ARG A 27 -8.38 -4.75 -20.82
C ARG A 27 -8.16 -4.05 -19.48
N ALA A 28 -9.09 -3.18 -19.10
CA ALA A 28 -9.16 -2.56 -17.78
C ALA A 28 -10.59 -2.65 -17.26
N VAL A 29 -10.76 -3.00 -15.98
CA VAL A 29 -12.07 -3.04 -15.31
C VAL A 29 -12.11 -1.90 -14.27
N VAL A 30 -13.12 -1.04 -14.34
CA VAL A 30 -13.18 0.21 -13.56
C VAL A 30 -14.59 0.42 -13.01
N CYS A 31 -14.70 0.96 -11.79
CA CYS A 31 -15.94 1.49 -11.23
C CYS A 31 -15.88 3.02 -11.29
N GLU A 32 -16.78 3.63 -12.07
CA GLU A 32 -16.83 5.09 -12.19
C GLU A 32 -17.39 5.77 -10.93
N ASP A 33 -18.19 5.06 -10.12
CA ASP A 33 -18.81 5.63 -8.91
C ASP A 33 -17.79 5.96 -7.81
N CYS A 34 -16.79 5.08 -7.61
CA CYS A 34 -15.83 5.21 -6.51
C CYS A 34 -14.37 5.29 -6.96
N GLY A 35 -14.10 5.17 -8.27
CA GLY A 35 -12.75 5.17 -8.84
C GLY A 35 -11.95 3.90 -8.53
N TYR A 36 -12.61 2.78 -8.22
CA TYR A 36 -11.91 1.48 -8.16
C TYR A 36 -11.47 1.08 -9.58
N ALA A 37 -10.25 0.57 -9.73
CA ALA A 37 -9.78 -0.03 -10.97
C ALA A 37 -9.04 -1.33 -10.64
N ASP A 38 -9.39 -2.41 -11.33
CA ASP A 38 -8.69 -3.68 -11.23
C ASP A 38 -7.39 -3.58 -12.05
N VAL A 39 -6.28 -3.38 -11.33
CA VAL A 39 -4.94 -3.33 -11.93
C VAL A 39 -4.24 -4.65 -11.61
N PRO A 40 -3.94 -5.49 -12.62
CA PRO A 40 -3.15 -6.68 -12.40
C PRO A 40 -1.78 -6.28 -11.85
N ALA A 41 -1.53 -6.62 -10.58
CA ALA A 41 -0.24 -6.45 -9.94
C ALA A 41 0.43 -7.81 -9.78
N ASP A 42 1.67 -7.92 -10.27
CA ASP A 42 2.51 -9.07 -9.92
C ASP A 42 3.05 -8.86 -8.51
N HIS A 43 2.58 -9.69 -7.58
CA HIS A 43 3.04 -9.71 -6.19
C HIS A 43 4.19 -10.68 -5.96
N SER A 44 4.74 -11.25 -7.03
CA SER A 44 5.93 -12.08 -6.94
C SER A 44 7.12 -11.23 -6.51
N PRO A 45 7.95 -11.70 -5.57
CA PRO A 45 9.19 -11.02 -5.25
C PRO A 45 10.06 -10.95 -6.51
N PRO A 46 10.74 -9.82 -6.76
CA PRO A 46 11.65 -9.71 -7.89
C PRO A 46 12.83 -10.69 -7.72
N GLU A 47 13.32 -11.27 -8.82
CA GLU A 47 14.42 -12.24 -8.87
C GLU A 47 15.80 -11.73 -8.34
N ARG A 48 15.86 -10.53 -7.75
CA ARG A 48 17.12 -9.93 -7.26
C ARG A 48 17.42 -10.41 -5.84
N ALA A 49 18.59 -11.02 -5.67
CA ALA A 49 19.01 -11.79 -4.50
C ALA A 49 19.37 -10.97 -3.24
N ASP A 50 19.24 -9.63 -3.27
CA ASP A 50 19.61 -8.75 -2.16
C ASP A 50 18.38 -8.14 -1.47
N GLU A 51 17.38 -8.97 -1.16
CA GLU A 51 16.27 -8.54 -0.31
C GLU A 51 16.74 -8.45 1.15
N GLU A 52 16.79 -7.22 1.69
CA GLU A 52 17.01 -7.03 3.11
C GLU A 52 15.84 -7.63 3.91
N SER A 53 16.16 -8.49 4.88
CA SER A 53 15.15 -9.02 5.80
C SER A 53 14.42 -7.90 6.54
N TRP A 54 13.10 -8.05 6.70
CA TRP A 54 12.27 -7.21 7.59
C TRP A 54 12.89 -7.01 8.98
N ALA A 55 13.50 -8.05 9.54
CA ALA A 55 14.16 -7.95 10.84
C ALA A 55 15.36 -6.99 10.80
N SER A 56 16.12 -6.95 9.70
CA SER A 56 17.22 -6.00 9.48
C SER A 56 16.70 -4.56 9.41
N ILE A 57 15.68 -4.33 8.59
CA ILE A 57 15.06 -3.01 8.38
C ILE A 57 14.52 -2.46 9.71
N LEU A 58 13.74 -3.27 10.45
CA LEU A 58 13.17 -2.86 11.73
C LEU A 58 14.24 -2.59 12.79
N ARG A 59 15.35 -3.35 12.80
CA ARG A 59 16.50 -3.07 13.68
C ARG A 59 17.16 -1.73 13.37
N ARG A 60 17.34 -1.39 12.09
CA ARG A 60 17.89 -0.09 11.66
C ARG A 60 16.97 1.06 12.04
N TYR A 61 15.67 0.93 11.77
CA TYR A 61 14.69 1.97 12.09
C TYR A 61 14.67 2.31 13.59
N ARG A 62 14.61 1.28 14.45
CA ARG A 62 14.65 1.47 15.91
C ARG A 62 15.94 2.15 16.40
N ARG A 63 17.08 1.86 15.75
CA ARG A 63 18.36 2.49 16.07
C ARG A 63 18.40 3.97 15.68
N GLY A 64 17.73 4.36 14.60
CA GLY A 64 17.68 5.74 14.10
C GLY A 64 16.65 6.65 14.79
N GLY A 65 15.63 6.09 15.43
CA GLY A 65 14.52 6.86 16.02
C GLY A 65 14.68 7.32 17.48
N SER A 66 15.85 7.12 18.10
CA SER A 66 16.05 7.39 19.54
C SER A 66 16.92 8.63 19.83
N GLY A 67 17.12 9.52 18.85
CA GLY A 67 18.18 10.53 18.89
C GLY A 67 17.75 11.99 18.89
N ASP A 68 16.47 12.34 18.99
CA ASP A 68 16.04 13.74 19.04
C ASP A 68 14.85 13.93 19.98
N THR A 69 15.15 14.00 21.28
CA THR A 69 14.35 14.75 22.25
C THR A 69 15.34 15.57 23.07
N THR A 70 15.99 16.54 22.43
CA THR A 70 16.60 17.64 23.19
C THR A 70 15.48 18.60 23.54
N ASP A 71 14.68 18.20 24.53
CA ASP A 71 13.81 19.11 25.26
C ASP A 71 14.69 19.77 26.33
N SER A 72 15.37 20.84 25.91
CA SER A 72 16.04 21.76 26.84
C SER A 72 14.98 22.75 27.35
N ASP A 73 13.97 22.28 28.07
CA ASP A 73 13.14 23.17 28.86
C ASP A 73 13.79 23.37 30.23
N GLY A 74 14.13 24.63 30.47
CA GLY A 74 14.97 25.11 31.54
C GLY A 74 14.45 24.78 32.94
N ALA A 75 15.39 24.47 33.81
CA ALA A 75 15.23 24.65 35.25
C ALA A 75 16.36 25.57 35.71
N ASP A 76 16.12 26.87 35.54
CA ASP A 76 16.82 27.98 36.17
C ASP A 76 16.89 27.77 37.70
N ASP A 77 18.09 27.47 38.22
CA ASP A 77 18.34 27.46 39.65
C ASP A 77 18.54 28.90 40.17
N GLY A 78 17.45 29.51 40.62
CA GLY A 78 17.49 30.77 41.35
C GLY A 78 18.22 30.62 42.69
N THR A 79 19.51 30.98 42.74
CA THR A 79 20.27 31.18 43.97
C THR A 79 19.80 32.46 44.68
N ALA A 80 19.40 32.30 45.95
CA ALA A 80 18.97 33.34 46.89
C ALA A 80 20.14 34.13 47.50
#